data_AF-A0A9D8LK61-F1
#
_entry.id   AF-A0A9D8LK61-F1
#
_cell.length_a   1.000
_cell.length_b   1.000
_cell.length_c   1.000
_cell.angle_alpha   90.00
_cell.angle_beta   90.00
_cell.angle_gamma   90.00
#
_symmetry.space_group_name_H-M   'P 1'
#
loop_
_entity.id
_entity.type
_entity.pdbx_description
1 polymer ?
#
loop_
_entity_poly.entity_id
_entity_poly.type
_entity_poly.pdbx_seq_one_letter_code
_entity_poly.pdbx_strand_id
1 'polypeptide(L)'
;MYHAIVFLPLIGFLIAGLFGRLIGARASEIVTTALLLVAALLSWVALFQVGFGSGTTRIQVATWLASADLRVDWAFRIDTLTVVMLVVVNTVSSLVHLYSIGYMHEDPHRPRFFAYLSLFTFAMLMLVTADNLVQMFFGWEGVGLASYLLIGFWYQKPSANAAAMKAFIVNRVGDFGFLLGIFLVFVLFGAVTFDAIFPKAGELTSQTFRFLGYEWNALTLTCLLLFMGAMGKSAQFLLHTWLPDAMEGPTPVSALIHAATMVTAGVFMVARLSP
;
A
#
# COMPACT_ATOMS: atom_id res chain seq x y z
N MET A 1 -14.58 -13.79 -4.83
CA MET A 1 -14.28 -13.36 -3.44
C MET A 1 -13.11 -12.38 -3.37
N TYR A 2 -11.87 -12.79 -3.68
CA TYR A 2 -10.68 -11.93 -3.53
C TYR A 2 -10.74 -10.60 -4.30
N HIS A 3 -11.26 -10.61 -5.54
CA HIS A 3 -11.55 -9.38 -6.28
C HIS A 3 -12.44 -8.42 -5.50
N ALA A 4 -13.49 -8.91 -4.83
CA ALA A 4 -14.36 -8.06 -4.03
C ALA A 4 -13.63 -7.48 -2.82
N ILE A 5 -12.82 -8.28 -2.11
CA ILE A 5 -12.02 -7.80 -0.96
C ILE A 5 -11.18 -6.58 -1.37
N VAL A 6 -10.49 -6.66 -2.52
CA VAL A 6 -9.60 -5.59 -3.00
C VAL A 6 -10.38 -4.42 -3.60
N PHE A 7 -11.37 -4.67 -4.46
CA PHE A 7 -12.02 -3.62 -5.25
C PHE A 7 -13.22 -2.94 -4.58
N LEU A 8 -13.82 -3.50 -3.54
CA LEU A 8 -14.92 -2.84 -2.83
C LEU A 8 -14.55 -1.45 -2.27
N PRO A 9 -13.37 -1.25 -1.63
CA PRO A 9 -12.93 0.09 -1.26
C PRO A 9 -12.74 1.02 -2.47
N LEU A 10 -12.29 0.51 -3.62
CA LEU A 10 -12.18 1.33 -4.84
C LEU A 10 -13.56 1.80 -5.31
N ILE A 11 -14.55 0.91 -5.28
CA ILE A 11 -15.95 1.26 -5.60
C ILE A 11 -16.46 2.33 -4.61
N GLY A 12 -16.17 2.18 -3.32
CA GLY A 12 -16.49 3.18 -2.30
C GLY A 12 -15.86 4.54 -2.60
N PHE A 13 -14.57 4.56 -2.95
CA PHE A 13 -13.86 5.77 -3.37
C PHE A 13 -14.51 6.43 -4.58
N LEU A 14 -14.84 5.67 -5.63
CA LEU A 14 -15.45 6.22 -6.84
C LEU A 14 -16.85 6.77 -6.56
N ILE A 15 -17.66 6.08 -5.76
CA ILE A 15 -19.01 6.54 -5.40
C ILE A 15 -18.94 7.82 -4.56
N ALA A 16 -18.20 7.83 -3.45
CA ALA A 16 -18.10 8.99 -2.57
C ALA A 16 -17.33 10.16 -3.21
N GLY A 17 -16.31 9.85 -4.02
CA GLY A 17 -15.46 10.85 -4.68
C GLY A 17 -16.14 11.54 -5.86
N LEU A 18 -16.76 10.79 -6.77
CA LEU A 18 -17.40 11.35 -7.97
C LEU A 18 -18.84 11.80 -7.71
N PHE A 19 -19.60 11.03 -6.93
CA PHE A 19 -21.03 11.27 -6.71
C PHE A 19 -21.36 11.82 -5.33
N GLY A 20 -20.37 12.03 -4.45
CA GLY A 20 -20.58 12.53 -3.08
C GLY A 20 -21.34 13.85 -2.98
N ARG A 21 -21.19 14.74 -3.98
CA ARG A 21 -21.96 16.00 -4.07
C ARG A 21 -23.43 15.78 -4.41
N LEU A 22 -23.76 14.68 -5.10
CA LEU A 22 -25.11 14.34 -5.54
C LEU A 22 -25.86 13.50 -4.48
N ILE A 23 -25.18 12.52 -3.87
CA ILE A 23 -25.79 11.61 -2.88
C ILE A 23 -25.77 12.17 -1.45
N GLY A 24 -24.93 13.19 -1.19
CA GLY A 24 -24.77 13.82 0.13
C GLY A 24 -23.84 13.07 1.09
N ALA A 25 -23.56 13.72 2.22
CA ALA A 25 -22.62 13.21 3.23
C ALA A 25 -23.04 11.87 3.84
N ARG A 26 -24.30 11.75 4.27
CA ARG A 26 -24.78 10.56 4.97
C ARG A 26 -24.76 9.31 4.08
N ALA A 27 -25.16 9.43 2.82
CA ALA A 27 -25.11 8.32 1.89
C ALA A 27 -23.65 7.92 1.58
N SER A 28 -22.76 8.89 1.41
CA SER A 28 -21.32 8.63 1.20
C SER A 28 -20.72 7.83 2.36
N GLU A 29 -20.96 8.26 3.60
CA GLU A 29 -20.53 7.57 4.83
C GLU A 29 -21.01 6.11 4.86
N ILE A 30 -22.32 5.89 4.65
CA ILE A 30 -22.94 4.57 4.75
C ILE A 30 -22.40 3.65 3.66
N VAL A 31 -22.33 4.12 2.40
CA VAL A 31 -21.86 3.30 1.28
C VAL A 31 -20.41 2.87 1.49
N THR A 32 -19.49 3.80 1.77
CA THR A 32 -18.07 3.45 1.96
C THR A 32 -17.87 2.51 3.16
N THR A 33 -18.61 2.74 4.26
CA THR A 33 -18.48 1.92 5.47
C THR A 33 -19.07 0.53 5.27
N ALA A 34 -20.23 0.41 4.62
CA ALA A 34 -20.85 -0.88 4.33
C ALA A 34 -19.98 -1.73 3.39
N LEU A 35 -19.41 -1.13 2.34
CA LEU A 35 -18.52 -1.83 1.42
C LEU A 35 -17.26 -2.36 2.13
N LEU A 36 -16.70 -1.61 3.08
CA LEU A 36 -15.56 -2.07 3.87
C LEU A 36 -15.92 -3.12 4.91
N LEU A 37 -17.10 -3.05 5.53
CA LEU A 37 -17.58 -4.12 6.41
C LEU A 37 -17.73 -5.43 5.63
N VAL A 38 -18.27 -5.38 4.42
CA VAL A 38 -18.34 -6.55 3.53
C VAL A 38 -16.93 -7.04 3.17
N ALA A 39 -16.00 -6.15 2.81
CA ALA A 39 -14.61 -6.53 2.52
C ALA A 39 -13.91 -7.18 3.72
N ALA A 40 -14.16 -6.69 4.94
CA ALA A 40 -13.64 -7.26 6.18
C ALA A 40 -14.23 -8.64 6.47
N LEU A 41 -15.55 -8.82 6.34
CA LEU A 41 -16.17 -10.13 6.52
C LEU A 41 -15.60 -11.15 5.51
N LEU A 42 -15.44 -10.75 4.25
CA LEU A 42 -14.85 -11.61 3.22
C LEU A 42 -13.37 -11.92 3.48
N SER A 43 -12.60 -11.00 4.08
CA SER A 43 -11.19 -11.27 4.43
C SER A 43 -11.06 -12.28 5.58
N TRP A 44 -11.96 -12.26 6.56
CA TRP A 44 -12.03 -13.31 7.57
C TRP A 44 -12.37 -14.68 6.98
N VAL A 45 -13.33 -14.75 6.04
CA VAL A 45 -13.62 -15.99 5.30
C VAL A 45 -12.38 -16.48 4.54
N ALA A 46 -11.64 -15.57 3.88
CA ALA A 46 -10.40 -15.90 3.20
C ALA A 46 -9.32 -16.44 4.15
N LEU A 47 -9.21 -15.88 5.37
CA LEU A 47 -8.28 -16.37 6.39
C LEU A 47 -8.63 -17.79 6.83
N PHE A 48 -9.90 -18.12 7.04
CA PHE A 48 -10.30 -19.49 7.38
C PHE A 48 -10.06 -20.47 6.22
N GLN A 49 -10.27 -20.04 4.96
CA GLN A 49 -10.02 -20.91 3.80
C GLN A 49 -8.54 -21.21 3.58
N VAL A 50 -7.67 -20.20 3.73
CA VAL A 50 -6.23 -20.32 3.46
C VAL A 50 -5.45 -20.75 4.70
N GLY A 51 -5.87 -20.33 5.90
CA GLY A 51 -5.17 -20.60 7.16
C GLY A 51 -5.13 -22.08 7.56
N PHE A 52 -6.09 -22.88 7.07
CA PHE A 52 -6.08 -24.34 7.23
C PHE A 52 -5.52 -25.10 6.01
N GLY A 53 -5.19 -24.38 4.93
CA GLY A 53 -4.65 -24.95 3.70
C GLY A 53 -3.14 -24.75 3.59
N SER A 54 -2.46 -25.63 2.85
CA SER A 54 -1.09 -25.41 2.39
C SER A 54 -1.12 -25.06 0.91
N GLY A 55 -0.95 -23.80 0.55
CA GLY A 55 -0.83 -23.40 -0.85
C GLY A 55 -0.88 -21.90 -1.09
N THR A 56 -0.16 -21.47 -2.13
CA THR A 56 -0.25 -20.11 -2.68
C THR A 56 -1.21 -20.15 -3.87
N THR A 57 -2.24 -19.32 -3.85
CA THR A 57 -3.16 -19.16 -4.99
C THR A 57 -2.83 -17.87 -5.73
N ARG A 58 -2.55 -17.97 -7.02
CA ARG A 58 -2.38 -16.81 -7.90
C ARG A 58 -3.67 -16.54 -8.67
N ILE A 59 -4.20 -15.33 -8.56
CA ILE A 59 -5.43 -14.91 -9.25
C ILE A 59 -5.07 -13.80 -10.23
N GLN A 60 -5.09 -14.11 -11.52
CA GLN A 60 -4.81 -13.13 -12.56
C GLN A 60 -6.02 -12.21 -12.76
N VAL A 61 -5.79 -10.89 -12.71
CA VAL A 61 -6.81 -9.86 -12.95
C VAL A 61 -6.74 -9.40 -14.40
N ALA A 62 -5.56 -8.94 -14.82
CA ALA A 62 -5.29 -8.49 -16.19
C ALA A 62 -3.78 -8.53 -16.46
N THR A 63 -3.37 -8.59 -17.73
CA THR A 63 -1.98 -8.29 -18.09
C THR A 63 -1.83 -6.77 -18.15
N TRP A 64 -0.89 -6.23 -17.37
CA TRP A 64 -0.72 -4.79 -17.23
C TRP A 64 0.25 -4.24 -18.29
N LEU A 65 1.43 -4.86 -18.40
CA LEU A 65 2.44 -4.48 -19.37
C LEU A 65 3.06 -5.72 -19.98
N ALA A 66 3.18 -5.74 -21.30
CA ALA A 66 3.87 -6.77 -22.05
C ALA A 66 4.73 -6.10 -23.12
N SER A 67 6.05 -6.19 -22.98
CA SER A 67 7.02 -5.63 -23.91
C SER A 67 8.25 -6.53 -24.00
N ALA A 68 8.41 -7.23 -25.13
CA ALA A 68 9.49 -8.18 -25.36
C ALA A 68 9.71 -9.12 -24.15
N ASP A 69 10.80 -8.90 -23.41
CA ASP A 69 11.19 -9.71 -22.25
C ASP A 69 10.49 -9.31 -20.94
N LEU A 70 9.93 -8.09 -20.86
CA LEU A 70 9.23 -7.62 -19.66
C LEU A 70 7.74 -7.92 -19.75
N ARG A 71 7.28 -8.84 -18.91
CA ARG A 71 5.87 -9.09 -18.65
C ARG A 71 5.51 -8.79 -17.21
N VAL A 72 4.58 -7.86 -17.03
CA VAL A 72 4.00 -7.48 -15.73
C VAL A 72 2.51 -7.77 -15.80
N ASP A 73 2.07 -8.76 -15.04
CA ASP A 73 0.65 -9.00 -14.83
C ASP A 73 0.17 -8.27 -13.58
N TRP A 74 -1.07 -7.79 -13.61
CA TRP A 74 -1.82 -7.51 -12.40
C TRP A 74 -2.42 -8.83 -11.92
N ALA A 75 -1.89 -9.34 -10.81
CA ALA A 75 -2.35 -10.58 -10.20
C ALA A 75 -2.37 -10.45 -8.67
N PHE A 76 -3.30 -11.15 -8.04
CA PHE A 76 -3.32 -11.28 -6.59
C PHE A 76 -2.61 -12.56 -6.20
N ARG A 77 -1.51 -12.42 -5.47
CA ARG A 77 -0.87 -13.52 -4.76
C ARG A 77 -1.59 -13.70 -3.44
N ILE A 78 -2.23 -14.85 -3.23
CA ILE A 78 -2.95 -15.18 -2.01
C ILE A 78 -2.20 -16.31 -1.29
N ASP A 79 -1.48 -15.95 -0.25
CA ASP A 79 -0.82 -16.85 0.68
C ASP A 79 -1.11 -16.45 2.13
N THR A 80 -0.57 -17.19 3.09
CA THR A 80 -0.79 -16.97 4.53
C THR A 80 -0.46 -15.53 4.95
N LEU A 81 0.65 -14.97 4.46
CA LEU A 81 1.04 -13.59 4.76
C LEU A 81 0.01 -12.59 4.21
N THR A 82 -0.47 -12.82 2.98
CA THR A 82 -1.49 -11.97 2.35
C THR A 82 -2.79 -11.99 3.13
N VAL A 83 -3.33 -13.17 3.46
CA VAL A 83 -4.64 -13.26 4.13
C VAL A 83 -4.62 -12.66 5.53
N VAL A 84 -3.52 -12.79 6.27
CA VAL A 84 -3.33 -12.09 7.55
C VAL A 84 -3.41 -10.57 7.35
N MET A 85 -2.69 -10.04 6.36
CA MET A 85 -2.74 -8.61 6.06
C MET A 85 -4.09 -8.13 5.54
N LEU A 86 -4.80 -8.93 4.74
CA LEU A 86 -6.16 -8.62 4.29
C LEU A 86 -7.12 -8.48 5.48
N VAL A 87 -6.99 -9.32 6.51
CA VAL A 87 -7.78 -9.21 7.74
C VAL A 87 -7.42 -7.96 8.52
N VAL A 88 -6.13 -7.72 8.76
CA VAL A 88 -5.67 -6.53 9.52
C VAL A 88 -6.12 -5.24 8.83
N VAL A 89 -5.84 -5.09 7.54
CA VAL A 89 -6.14 -3.86 6.78
C VAL A 89 -7.65 -3.62 6.71
N ASN A 90 -8.45 -4.61 6.32
CA ASN A 90 -9.90 -4.40 6.18
C ASN A 90 -10.61 -4.23 7.53
N THR A 91 -10.22 -5.00 8.56
CA THR A 91 -10.85 -4.87 9.88
C THR A 91 -10.57 -3.51 10.48
N VAL A 92 -9.29 -3.10 10.54
CA VAL A 92 -8.94 -1.77 11.09
C VAL A 92 -9.55 -0.66 10.25
N SER A 93 -9.51 -0.76 8.91
CA SER A 93 -10.12 0.25 8.05
C SER A 93 -11.64 0.35 8.25
N SER A 94 -12.35 -0.77 8.40
CA SER A 94 -13.79 -0.78 8.64
C SER A 94 -14.17 -0.10 9.97
N LEU A 95 -13.38 -0.35 11.03
CA LEU A 95 -13.56 0.29 12.34
C LEU A 95 -13.24 1.79 12.28
N VAL A 96 -12.18 2.18 11.56
CA VAL A 96 -11.83 3.59 11.33
C VAL A 96 -12.95 4.30 10.56
N HIS A 97 -13.54 3.68 9.54
CA HIS A 97 -14.67 4.25 8.81
C HIS A 97 -15.88 4.45 9.72
N LEU A 98 -16.24 3.44 10.52
CA LEU A 98 -17.34 3.53 11.47
C LEU A 98 -17.11 4.65 12.49
N TYR A 99 -15.90 4.74 13.06
CA TYR A 99 -15.53 5.81 13.99
C TYR A 99 -15.58 7.20 13.33
N SER A 100 -15.17 7.29 12.07
CA SER A 100 -15.14 8.54 11.31
C SER A 100 -16.52 9.16 11.08
N ILE A 101 -17.60 8.36 11.13
CA ILE A 101 -18.97 8.87 11.01
C ILE A 101 -19.29 9.82 12.17
N GLY A 102 -18.93 9.44 13.39
CA GLY A 102 -19.11 10.28 14.57
C GLY A 102 -18.11 11.43 14.61
N TYR A 103 -16.84 11.14 14.37
CA TYR A 103 -15.76 12.12 14.47
C TYR A 103 -15.90 13.28 13.46
N MET A 104 -16.28 12.98 12.21
CA MET A 104 -16.36 13.99 11.14
C MET A 104 -17.74 14.63 11.00
N HIS A 105 -18.72 14.33 11.88
CA HIS A 105 -20.11 14.75 11.76
C HIS A 105 -20.30 16.25 11.45
N GLU A 106 -19.50 17.10 12.08
CA GLU A 106 -19.56 18.57 11.96
C GLU A 106 -18.80 19.11 10.75
N ASP A 107 -17.98 18.29 10.07
CA ASP A 107 -17.18 18.72 8.93
C ASP A 107 -18.04 18.79 7.64
N PRO A 108 -17.94 19.87 6.85
CA PRO A 108 -18.71 20.01 5.61
C PRO A 108 -18.18 19.11 4.47
N HIS A 109 -16.95 18.61 4.56
CA HIS A 109 -16.25 17.87 3.50
C HIS A 109 -16.19 16.36 3.76
N ARG A 110 -17.14 15.81 4.54
CA ARG A 110 -17.29 14.38 4.83
C ARG A 110 -17.19 13.44 3.61
N PRO A 111 -17.89 13.65 2.47
CA PRO A 111 -17.75 12.78 1.31
C PRO A 111 -16.31 12.62 0.82
N ARG A 112 -15.56 13.73 0.79
CA ARG A 112 -14.15 13.76 0.36
C ARG A 112 -13.28 12.95 1.32
N PHE A 113 -13.52 13.08 2.62
CA PHE A 113 -12.78 12.35 3.65
C PHE A 113 -12.95 10.84 3.49
N PHE A 114 -14.20 10.37 3.39
CA PHE A 114 -14.52 8.95 3.22
C PHE A 114 -14.02 8.38 1.89
N ALA A 115 -14.03 9.19 0.82
CA ALA A 115 -13.42 8.81 -0.44
C ALA A 115 -11.90 8.58 -0.26
N TYR A 116 -11.19 9.51 0.35
CA TYR A 116 -9.74 9.39 0.57
C TYR A 116 -9.38 8.20 1.48
N LEU A 117 -10.15 7.94 2.54
CA LEU A 117 -9.97 6.74 3.37
C LEU A 117 -10.18 5.43 2.58
N SER A 118 -11.17 5.41 1.69
CA SER A 118 -11.44 4.25 0.84
C SER A 118 -10.32 4.04 -0.20
N LEU A 119 -9.81 5.12 -0.80
CA LEU A 119 -8.65 5.09 -1.71
C LEU A 119 -7.40 4.57 -1.01
N PHE A 120 -7.16 5.05 0.21
CA PHE A 120 -6.04 4.62 1.03
C PHE A 120 -6.12 3.10 1.32
N THR A 121 -7.30 2.60 1.69
CA THR A 121 -7.53 1.17 1.91
C THR A 121 -7.26 0.37 0.63
N PHE A 122 -7.81 0.81 -0.50
CA PHE A 122 -7.58 0.15 -1.79
C PHE A 122 -6.09 0.07 -2.15
N ALA A 123 -5.35 1.18 -2.01
CA ALA A 123 -3.93 1.21 -2.30
C ALA A 123 -3.13 0.25 -1.41
N MET A 124 -3.48 0.17 -0.12
CA MET A 124 -2.87 -0.79 0.80
C MET A 124 -3.21 -2.24 0.42
N LEU A 125 -4.46 -2.53 0.01
CA LEU A 125 -4.85 -3.86 -0.44
C LEU A 125 -4.14 -4.28 -1.73
N MET A 126 -3.93 -3.33 -2.64
CA MET A 126 -3.14 -3.52 -3.86
C MET A 126 -1.67 -3.85 -3.57
N LEU A 127 -1.10 -3.24 -2.53
CA LEU A 127 0.25 -3.49 -2.06
C LEU A 127 0.38 -4.90 -1.47
N VAL A 128 -0.52 -5.28 -0.55
CA VAL A 128 -0.39 -6.56 0.18
C VAL A 128 -0.75 -7.78 -0.66
N THR A 129 -1.53 -7.60 -1.72
CA THR A 129 -1.87 -8.68 -2.67
C THR A 129 -0.92 -8.76 -3.86
N ALA A 130 0.14 -7.95 -3.89
CA ALA A 130 1.06 -7.89 -5.02
C ALA A 130 1.72 -9.25 -5.32
N ASP A 131 1.74 -9.62 -6.61
CA ASP A 131 2.44 -10.80 -7.15
C ASP A 131 3.84 -10.45 -7.70
N ASN A 132 4.10 -9.17 -7.92
CA ASN A 132 5.36 -8.65 -8.43
C ASN A 132 5.68 -7.28 -7.84
N LEU A 133 6.93 -6.87 -7.96
CA LEU A 133 7.44 -5.61 -7.41
C LEU A 133 6.78 -4.36 -8.02
N VAL A 134 6.33 -4.41 -9.28
CA VAL A 134 5.70 -3.26 -9.96
C VAL A 134 4.30 -3.00 -9.39
N GLN A 135 3.50 -4.05 -9.19
CA GLN A 135 2.22 -3.93 -8.50
C GLN A 135 2.39 -3.47 -7.04
N MET A 136 3.42 -3.97 -6.36
CA MET A 136 3.75 -3.51 -5.01
C MET A 136 4.05 -2.01 -5.01
N PHE A 137 4.89 -1.54 -5.95
CA PHE A 137 5.22 -0.11 -6.11
C PHE A 137 3.99 0.74 -6.44
N PHE A 138 3.04 0.22 -7.21
CA PHE A 138 1.77 0.91 -7.45
C PHE A 138 0.95 1.12 -6.17
N GLY A 139 0.76 0.06 -5.37
CA GLY A 139 0.11 0.20 -4.08
C GLY A 139 0.88 1.13 -3.14
N TRP A 140 2.20 1.07 -3.19
CA TRP A 140 3.13 1.89 -2.41
C TRP A 140 2.98 3.39 -2.67
N GLU A 141 2.97 3.76 -3.94
CA GLU A 141 2.71 5.12 -4.41
C GLU A 141 1.28 5.57 -4.09
N GLY A 142 0.30 4.68 -4.28
CA GLY A 142 -1.09 4.94 -3.94
C GLY A 142 -1.29 5.25 -2.46
N VAL A 143 -0.64 4.51 -1.55
CA VAL A 143 -0.64 4.78 -0.11
C VAL A 143 0.03 6.12 0.18
N GLY A 144 1.14 6.44 -0.51
CA GLY A 144 1.80 7.75 -0.42
C GLY A 144 0.89 8.91 -0.80
N LEU A 145 0.24 8.83 -1.96
CA LEU A 145 -0.69 9.84 -2.45
C LEU A 145 -1.90 9.98 -1.51
N ALA A 146 -2.53 8.88 -1.12
CA ALA A 146 -3.68 8.92 -0.24
C ALA A 146 -3.33 9.48 1.14
N SER A 147 -2.13 9.18 1.68
CA SER A 147 -1.64 9.78 2.92
C SER A 147 -1.45 11.30 2.80
N TYR A 148 -0.89 11.79 1.70
CA TYR A 148 -0.76 13.22 1.43
C TYR A 148 -2.11 13.93 1.43
N LEU A 149 -3.11 13.35 0.75
CA LEU A 149 -4.47 13.88 0.69
C LEU A 149 -5.18 13.89 2.04
N LEU A 150 -4.90 12.90 2.90
CA LEU A 150 -5.52 12.77 4.21
C LEU A 150 -4.85 13.64 5.29
N ILE A 151 -3.51 13.75 5.29
CA ILE A 151 -2.77 14.66 6.19
C ILE A 151 -3.12 16.11 5.83
N GLY A 152 -3.14 16.43 4.54
CA GLY A 152 -3.52 17.75 4.03
C GLY A 152 -5.04 17.97 3.93
N PHE A 153 -5.87 17.20 4.64
CA PHE A 153 -7.32 17.27 4.49
C PHE A 153 -7.87 18.67 4.81
N TRP A 154 -7.40 19.30 5.90
CA TRP A 154 -7.68 20.69 6.23
C TRP A 154 -6.69 21.64 5.55
N TYR A 155 -6.68 21.62 4.22
CA TYR A 155 -5.78 22.37 3.34
C TYR A 155 -5.80 23.90 3.53
N GLN A 156 -6.76 24.45 4.28
CA GLN A 156 -6.79 25.87 4.63
C GLN A 156 -5.79 26.20 5.75
N LYS A 157 -5.39 25.22 6.55
CA LYS A 157 -4.41 25.36 7.63
C LYS A 157 -2.99 25.25 7.04
N PRO A 158 -2.15 26.31 7.11
CA PRO A 158 -0.81 26.27 6.54
C PRO A 158 0.07 25.16 7.13
N SER A 159 -0.07 24.84 8.42
CA SER A 159 0.69 23.77 9.07
C SER A 159 0.33 22.38 8.53
N ALA A 160 -0.96 22.11 8.24
CA ALA A 160 -1.40 20.85 7.65
C ALA A 160 -0.84 20.65 6.23
N ASN A 161 -0.80 21.72 5.42
CA ASN A 161 -0.18 21.66 4.10
C ASN A 161 1.33 21.41 4.17
N ALA A 162 2.03 22.10 5.07
CA ALA A 162 3.46 21.91 5.28
C ALA A 162 3.77 20.48 5.75
N ALA A 163 2.97 19.94 6.68
CA ALA A 163 3.08 18.57 7.16
C ALA A 163 2.83 17.54 6.04
N ALA A 164 1.76 17.71 5.26
CA ALA A 164 1.46 16.85 4.12
C ALA A 164 2.60 16.86 3.10
N MET A 165 3.11 18.04 2.76
CA MET A 165 4.23 18.18 1.82
C MET A 165 5.50 17.52 2.35
N LYS A 166 5.84 17.73 3.63
CA LYS A 166 6.99 17.08 4.26
C LYS A 166 6.85 15.55 4.22
N ALA A 167 5.68 15.02 4.58
CA ALA A 167 5.41 13.59 4.49
C ALA A 167 5.56 13.07 3.07
N PHE A 168 5.01 13.76 2.07
CA PHE A 168 5.12 13.34 0.69
C PHE A 168 6.57 13.33 0.19
N ILE A 169 7.35 14.38 0.47
CA ILE A 169 8.75 14.49 0.04
C ILE A 169 9.63 13.44 0.72
N VAL A 170 9.54 13.27 2.04
CA VAL A 170 10.39 12.32 2.76
C VAL A 170 10.10 10.88 2.32
N ASN A 171 8.82 10.54 2.12
CA ASN A 171 8.46 9.24 1.54
C ASN A 171 9.01 9.08 0.12
N ARG A 172 8.91 10.12 -0.72
CA ARG A 172 9.40 10.10 -2.10
C ARG A 172 10.89 9.78 -2.22
N VAL A 173 11.70 10.26 -1.26
CA VAL A 173 13.15 9.94 -1.21
C VAL A 173 13.36 8.44 -0.99
N GLY A 174 12.60 7.81 -0.09
CA GLY A 174 12.63 6.36 0.10
C GLY A 174 12.12 5.61 -1.13
N ASP A 175 11.04 6.10 -1.75
CA ASP A 175 10.40 5.52 -2.94
C ASP A 175 11.37 5.50 -4.14
N PHE A 176 12.28 6.49 -4.24
CA PHE A 176 13.35 6.49 -5.24
C PHE A 176 14.35 5.34 -5.05
N GLY A 177 14.74 5.06 -3.80
CA GLY A 177 15.55 3.88 -3.47
C GLY A 177 14.85 2.58 -3.85
N PHE A 178 13.56 2.47 -3.52
CA PHE A 178 12.75 1.32 -3.90
C PHE A 178 12.73 1.13 -5.42
N LEU A 179 12.48 2.20 -6.19
CA LEU A 179 12.43 2.14 -7.65
C LEU A 179 13.77 1.71 -8.26
N LEU A 180 14.90 2.24 -7.76
CA LEU A 180 16.23 1.80 -8.17
C LEU A 180 16.45 0.31 -7.88
N GLY A 181 15.96 -0.18 -6.73
CA GLY A 181 16.00 -1.60 -6.39
C GLY A 181 15.21 -2.46 -7.38
N ILE A 182 14.02 -2.02 -7.79
CA ILE A 182 13.20 -2.73 -8.80
C ILE A 182 13.95 -2.78 -10.15
N PHE A 183 14.57 -1.68 -10.58
CA PHE A 183 15.36 -1.67 -11.81
C PHE A 183 16.55 -2.62 -11.72
N LEU A 184 17.26 -2.64 -10.60
CA LEU A 184 18.38 -3.55 -10.42
C LEU A 184 17.92 -5.01 -10.41
N VAL A 185 16.79 -5.33 -9.76
CA VAL A 185 16.16 -6.66 -9.85
C VAL A 185 15.88 -7.04 -11.30
N PHE A 186 15.29 -6.14 -12.08
CA PHE A 186 14.99 -6.44 -13.49
C PHE A 186 16.27 -6.68 -14.30
N VAL A 187 17.33 -5.88 -14.08
CA VAL A 187 18.63 -6.06 -14.77
C VAL A 187 19.30 -7.39 -14.40
N LEU A 188 19.20 -7.82 -13.14
CA LEU A 188 19.86 -9.04 -12.65
C LEU A 188 19.09 -10.31 -13.01
N PHE A 189 17.76 -10.28 -12.91
CA PHE A 189 16.92 -11.49 -13.04
C PHE A 189 16.14 -11.56 -14.35
N GLY A 190 16.02 -10.46 -15.09
CA GLY A 190 15.16 -10.35 -16.28
C GLY A 190 13.66 -10.41 -15.97
N ALA A 191 13.28 -10.34 -14.69
CA ALA A 191 11.90 -10.47 -14.22
C ALA A 191 11.68 -9.65 -12.94
N VAL A 192 10.41 -9.32 -12.67
CA VAL A 192 9.99 -8.57 -11.47
C VAL A 192 9.01 -9.35 -10.58
N THR A 193 8.68 -10.58 -10.97
CA THR A 193 7.77 -11.50 -10.25
C THR A 193 8.52 -12.29 -9.19
N PHE A 194 7.91 -12.46 -8.02
CA PHE A 194 8.55 -13.14 -6.89
C PHE A 194 8.97 -14.57 -7.21
N ASP A 195 8.12 -15.33 -7.91
CA ASP A 195 8.39 -16.73 -8.27
C ASP A 195 9.56 -16.89 -9.27
N ALA A 196 9.92 -15.83 -10.01
CA ALA A 196 11.08 -15.84 -10.90
C ALA A 196 12.37 -15.41 -10.19
N ILE A 197 12.26 -14.54 -9.18
CA ILE A 197 13.39 -13.95 -8.47
C ILE A 197 13.91 -14.94 -7.41
N PHE A 198 13.05 -15.44 -6.54
CA PHE A 198 13.48 -16.18 -5.34
C PHE A 198 14.26 -17.47 -5.63
N PRO A 199 13.87 -18.34 -6.59
CA PRO A 199 14.63 -19.55 -6.89
C PRO A 199 16.05 -19.28 -7.42
N LYS A 200 16.24 -18.15 -8.11
CA LYS A 200 17.52 -17.76 -8.74
C LYS A 200 18.40 -16.90 -7.85
N ALA A 201 17.88 -16.40 -6.73
CA ALA A 201 18.59 -15.45 -5.88
C ALA A 201 19.94 -16.01 -5.38
N GLY A 202 20.00 -17.31 -5.07
CA GLY A 202 21.24 -17.96 -4.62
C GLY A 202 22.35 -18.02 -5.68
N GLU A 203 21.99 -18.01 -6.97
CA GLU A 203 22.96 -18.11 -8.08
C GLU A 203 23.79 -16.82 -8.23
N LEU A 204 23.24 -15.66 -7.82
CA LEU A 204 23.88 -14.36 -7.99
C LEU A 204 24.72 -13.91 -6.79
N THR A 205 24.98 -14.80 -5.83
CA THR A 205 25.68 -14.47 -4.57
C THR A 205 27.07 -13.86 -4.79
N SER A 206 27.78 -14.28 -5.84
CA SER A 206 29.13 -13.80 -6.16
C SER A 206 29.15 -12.69 -7.21
N GLN A 207 28.00 -12.26 -7.73
CA GLN A 207 27.95 -11.24 -8.78
C GLN A 207 28.22 -9.86 -8.21
N THR A 208 29.05 -9.07 -8.93
CA THR A 208 29.29 -7.67 -8.60
C THR A 208 28.55 -6.74 -9.56
N PHE A 209 28.20 -5.55 -9.09
CA PHE A 209 27.55 -4.51 -9.86
C PHE A 209 28.22 -3.17 -9.57
N ARG A 210 28.59 -2.43 -10.63
CA ARG A 210 29.22 -1.12 -10.49
C ARG A 210 28.14 -0.04 -10.32
N PHE A 211 28.13 0.60 -9.16
CA PHE A 211 27.18 1.66 -8.82
C PHE A 211 27.90 2.85 -8.18
N LEU A 212 27.61 4.06 -8.67
CA LEU A 212 28.24 5.32 -8.24
C LEU A 212 29.78 5.28 -8.25
N GLY A 213 30.37 4.57 -9.22
CA GLY A 213 31.82 4.47 -9.40
C GLY A 213 32.51 3.36 -8.60
N TYR A 214 31.81 2.71 -7.67
CA TYR A 214 32.33 1.61 -6.83
C TYR A 214 31.75 0.26 -7.27
N GLU A 215 32.48 -0.83 -7.03
CA GLU A 215 31.96 -2.19 -7.21
C GLU A 215 31.33 -2.70 -5.90
N TRP A 216 30.06 -3.11 -6.00
CA TRP A 216 29.29 -3.64 -4.88
C TRP A 216 28.91 -5.09 -5.17
N ASN A 217 28.64 -5.87 -4.12
CA ASN A 217 27.90 -7.10 -4.30
C ASN A 217 26.48 -6.78 -4.81
N ALA A 218 26.06 -7.41 -5.90
CA ALA A 218 24.83 -7.07 -6.60
C ALA A 218 23.57 -7.29 -5.74
N LEU A 219 23.51 -8.40 -5.00
CA LEU A 219 22.38 -8.71 -4.12
C LEU A 219 22.34 -7.78 -2.92
N THR A 220 23.48 -7.53 -2.27
CA THR A 220 23.55 -6.59 -1.14
C THR A 220 23.08 -5.20 -1.56
N LEU A 221 23.57 -4.70 -2.70
CA LEU A 221 23.13 -3.40 -3.22
C LEU A 221 21.62 -3.39 -3.50
N THR A 222 21.10 -4.43 -4.13
CA THR A 222 19.66 -4.57 -4.42
C THR A 222 18.83 -4.54 -3.14
N CYS A 223 19.19 -5.34 -2.14
CA CYS A 223 18.50 -5.40 -0.86
C CYS A 223 18.55 -4.06 -0.13
N LEU A 224 19.69 -3.36 -0.14
CA LEU A 224 19.81 -2.02 0.48
C LEU A 224 18.94 -0.98 -0.23
N LEU A 225 18.90 -0.99 -1.57
CA LEU A 225 18.05 -0.10 -2.35
C LEU A 225 16.55 -0.34 -2.04
N LEU A 226 16.12 -1.60 -2.06
CA LEU A 226 14.75 -1.97 -1.67
C LEU A 226 14.46 -1.59 -0.21
N PHE A 227 15.40 -1.81 0.71
CA PHE A 227 15.26 -1.51 2.12
C PHE A 227 15.15 0.01 2.40
N MET A 228 15.80 0.86 1.62
CA MET A 228 15.60 2.32 1.72
C MET A 228 14.13 2.71 1.52
N GLY A 229 13.42 2.01 0.64
CA GLY A 229 11.96 2.11 0.53
C GLY A 229 11.29 1.81 1.85
N ALA A 230 11.53 0.61 2.39
CA ALA A 230 10.97 0.19 3.68
C ALA A 230 11.22 1.21 4.80
N MET A 231 12.45 1.72 4.90
CA MET A 231 12.81 2.73 5.91
C MET A 231 11.99 4.02 5.77
N GLY A 232 11.74 4.47 4.53
CA GLY A 232 10.95 5.67 4.25
C GLY A 232 9.51 5.54 4.72
N LYS A 233 8.79 4.51 4.22
CA LYS A 233 7.37 4.29 4.58
C LYS A 233 7.16 3.90 6.04
N SER A 234 8.09 3.15 6.62
CA SER A 234 8.03 2.75 8.04
C SER A 234 8.58 3.79 8.99
N ALA A 235 8.86 5.02 8.52
CA ALA A 235 9.34 6.13 9.34
C ALA A 235 10.52 5.73 10.26
N GLN A 236 11.48 5.01 9.70
CA GLN A 236 12.65 4.54 10.46
C GLN A 236 13.66 5.67 10.69
N PHE A 237 14.67 5.42 11.52
CA PHE A 237 15.76 6.37 11.78
C PHE A 237 16.28 7.00 10.47
N LEU A 238 16.59 8.31 10.48
CA LEU A 238 16.86 9.19 9.32
C LEU A 238 15.63 9.63 8.50
N LEU A 239 14.63 8.77 8.29
CA LEU A 239 13.42 9.09 7.50
C LEU A 239 12.14 9.23 8.35
N HIS A 240 12.26 9.27 9.67
CA HIS A 240 11.14 9.34 10.63
C HIS A 240 10.50 10.73 10.77
N THR A 241 11.16 11.79 10.28
CA THR A 241 10.83 13.18 10.63
C THR A 241 9.46 13.65 10.15
N TRP A 242 8.84 12.94 9.22
CA TRP A 242 7.48 13.23 8.75
C TRP A 242 6.38 12.70 9.68
N LEU A 243 6.68 11.67 10.49
CA LEU A 243 5.68 10.96 11.27
C LEU A 243 5.04 11.82 12.37
N PRO A 244 5.80 12.63 13.14
CA PRO A 244 5.19 13.51 14.16
C PRO A 244 4.27 14.57 13.54
N ASP A 245 4.67 15.14 12.40
CA ASP A 245 3.92 16.21 11.74
C ASP A 245 2.65 15.68 11.05
N ALA A 246 2.63 14.39 10.66
CA ALA A 246 1.46 13.74 10.09
C ALA A 246 0.24 13.73 11.03
N MET A 247 0.43 13.99 12.33
CA MET A 247 -0.65 14.13 13.32
C MET A 247 -1.50 15.40 13.13
N GLU A 248 -1.14 16.27 12.20
CA GLU A 248 -1.99 17.38 11.74
C GLU A 248 -3.26 16.91 11.01
N GLY A 249 -3.26 15.67 10.51
CA GLY A 249 -4.44 15.04 9.92
C GLY A 249 -5.52 14.71 10.96
N PRO A 250 -6.76 14.45 10.53
CA PRO A 250 -7.82 13.99 11.43
C PRO A 250 -7.43 12.72 12.19
N THR A 251 -7.82 12.59 13.48
CA THR A 251 -7.45 11.44 14.32
C THR A 251 -7.74 10.06 13.69
N PRO A 252 -8.86 9.83 12.95
CA PRO A 252 -9.07 8.55 12.27
C PRO A 252 -7.99 8.22 11.21
N VAL A 253 -7.38 9.24 10.60
CA VAL A 253 -6.26 9.07 9.65
C VAL A 253 -5.04 8.55 10.36
N SER A 254 -4.66 9.17 11.48
CA SER A 254 -3.54 8.71 12.29
C SER A 254 -3.74 7.26 12.74
N ALA A 255 -4.95 6.91 13.19
CA ALA A 255 -5.27 5.53 13.56
C ALA A 255 -5.04 4.55 12.39
N LEU A 256 -5.47 4.91 11.17
CA LEU A 256 -5.29 4.06 10.00
C LEU A 256 -3.82 3.93 9.58
N ILE A 257 -3.12 5.06 9.46
CA ILE A 257 -1.73 5.15 9.00
C ILE A 257 -0.78 4.41 9.95
N HIS A 258 -0.91 4.63 11.26
CA HIS A 258 0.05 4.14 12.25
C HIS A 258 -0.24 2.73 12.75
N ALA A 259 -1.51 2.29 12.78
CA ALA A 259 -1.83 0.98 13.35
C ALA A 259 -1.72 -0.16 12.33
N ALA A 260 -2.12 0.05 11.08
CA ALA A 260 -2.41 -1.08 10.19
C ALA A 260 -1.82 -1.00 8.79
N THR A 261 -1.30 0.15 8.34
CA THR A 261 -1.15 0.36 6.89
C THR A 261 0.20 0.94 6.44
N MET A 262 0.44 2.24 6.62
CA MET A 262 1.58 2.89 5.98
C MET A 262 2.91 2.43 6.59
N VAL A 263 2.98 2.37 7.92
CA VAL A 263 4.19 1.92 8.61
C VAL A 263 4.39 0.41 8.50
N THR A 264 3.30 -0.35 8.31
CA THR A 264 3.34 -1.81 8.13
C THR A 264 3.70 -2.20 6.69
N ALA A 265 3.48 -1.33 5.70
CA ALA A 265 3.81 -1.58 4.30
C ALA A 265 5.30 -1.89 4.09
N GLY A 266 6.20 -1.13 4.73
CA GLY A 266 7.64 -1.39 4.65
C GLY A 266 8.05 -2.71 5.28
N VAL A 267 7.48 -3.04 6.45
CA VAL A 267 7.71 -4.32 7.13
C VAL A 267 7.16 -5.48 6.31
N PHE A 268 5.97 -5.31 5.72
CA PHE A 268 5.35 -6.29 4.84
C PHE A 268 6.21 -6.55 3.61
N MET A 269 6.77 -5.51 2.97
CA MET A 269 7.67 -5.69 1.84
C MET A 269 8.91 -6.51 2.24
N VAL A 270 9.53 -6.20 3.37
CA VAL A 270 10.70 -6.97 3.86
C VAL A 270 10.32 -8.42 4.13
N ALA A 271 9.18 -8.67 4.79
CA ALA A 271 8.68 -10.02 5.03
C ALA A 271 8.36 -10.77 3.73
N ARG A 272 7.78 -10.09 2.74
CA ARG A 272 7.46 -10.63 1.42
C ARG A 272 8.71 -10.99 0.62
N LEU A 273 9.79 -10.23 0.81
CA LEU A 273 11.09 -10.41 0.16
C LEU A 273 12.03 -11.34 0.93
N SER A 274 11.56 -11.99 2.01
CA SER A 274 12.27 -13.08 2.68
C SER A 274 11.85 -14.41 2.04
N PRO A 275 12.66 -15.01 1.15
CA PRO A 275 12.38 -16.33 0.57
C PRO A 275 12.42 -17.46 1.60
#